data_AF-A0A1S8BAJ0-F1
#
_entry.id   AF-A0A1S8BAJ0-F1
#
_cell.length_a   1.000
_cell.length_b   1.000
_cell.length_c   1.000
_cell.angle_alpha   90.00
_cell.angle_beta   90.00
_cell.angle_gamma   90.00
#
_symmetry.space_group_name_H-M   'P 1'
#
loop_
_entity.id
_entity.type
_entity.pdbx_description
1 polymer ?
#
loop_
_entity_poly.entity_id
_entity_poly.type
_entity_poly.pdbx_seq_one_letter_code
_entity_poly.pdbx_strand_id
1 'polypeptide(L)'
;MAPPAQPRGGLQGSKHAPAPPRGGLQGSIHAPAPPRGAPQGSTHAPAPPRGGLQGSIHATDPFPPLLSTMPSPPIPPEAQTKALIESEINRLAEFQTRLQRRSHFTQNFKPLDKLGRGGEGSVQSMSYSGGGVVAVKTIKQAYRADNESVPLAHNEVRMLALLMNVGEGPGRDTICRPATDEMWYPCTPDLARQAILLEYCALGSLWDYMKEQCCVDARGWTRPAGASGSWEVPHEGLLRHVYTQLLEGLAFLHYGYGTTAFGGSRDKGPLGRKPVVHRDIKPANVLVCPAKPGDHDALVTVKISDFGGAAEVNGHRSSKLDKGLYFFTRGYIAPEFLEDGVSRSTMDQANDVFAMGTTMHYCVVGHGPWKKDREDRNKRVLHPKNMKELEHRGGEVLSGDFVKSVAGAVTYRQHRKDALTLLETLKRGNAAHRRDFVRWLVDVEGPRVEKEREEQRQRELREAEAREKEELETIRQVLPTMCMVPDCKNAPLPHTHGCLDPARCHMAAIAHSHMLLSIYGTWADPRSHLACELHMARYPNRDMQRAINRILLKAKDLKLLRDSWLDEVV
;
A
#
# COMPACT_ATOMS: atom_id res chain seq x y z
N MET A 1 37.47 48.62 14.60
CA MET A 1 36.88 49.07 13.32
C MET A 1 35.60 48.26 13.15
N ALA A 2 34.42 48.74 13.53
CA ALA A 2 33.71 49.98 13.20
C ALA A 2 33.01 49.92 11.82
N PRO A 3 31.66 49.84 11.78
CA PRO A 3 30.82 50.09 10.59
C PRO A 3 30.54 51.63 10.50
N PRO A 4 29.47 52.17 9.86
CA PRO A 4 28.44 51.61 8.96
C PRO A 4 28.23 52.44 7.67
N ALA A 5 27.21 52.10 6.86
CA ALA A 5 26.61 53.04 5.91
C ALA A 5 25.11 52.76 5.62
N GLN A 6 24.24 53.68 6.05
CA GLN A 6 22.97 54.00 5.38
C GLN A 6 23.01 55.50 5.02
N PRO A 7 22.41 55.89 3.91
CA PRO A 7 21.52 57.05 3.87
C PRO A 7 20.13 56.62 3.30
N ARG A 8 18.98 57.18 3.68
CA ARG A 8 18.50 58.58 3.54
C ARG A 8 18.60 59.10 2.10
N GLY A 9 17.58 59.68 1.46
CA GLY A 9 16.17 59.86 1.86
C GLY A 9 15.51 61.02 1.09
N GLY A 10 14.20 60.90 0.80
CA GLY A 10 13.38 61.92 0.11
C GLY A 10 13.46 61.92 -1.43
N LEU A 11 12.69 62.70 -2.19
CA LEU A 11 11.41 63.40 -1.95
C LEU A 11 10.93 64.04 -3.28
N GLN A 12 9.65 64.40 -3.41
CA GLN A 12 9.00 65.05 -4.60
C GLN A 12 8.89 64.14 -5.85
N GLY A 13 7.91 64.25 -6.74
CA GLY A 13 6.62 64.99 -6.77
C GLY A 13 5.88 64.64 -8.09
N SER A 14 4.63 64.16 -8.11
CA SER A 14 3.35 64.87 -7.94
C SER A 14 2.57 65.00 -9.27
N LYS A 15 1.23 64.78 -9.24
CA LYS A 15 0.23 65.04 -10.31
C LYS A 15 0.31 64.08 -11.53
N HIS A 16 -0.77 63.70 -12.22
CA HIS A 16 -2.12 64.27 -12.31
C HIS A 16 -3.27 63.24 -12.24
N ALA A 17 -4.41 63.70 -11.71
CA ALA A 17 -5.75 63.34 -12.17
C ALA A 17 -6.48 64.66 -12.52
N PRO A 18 -7.55 64.66 -13.35
CA PRO A 18 -8.90 64.49 -12.80
C PRO A 18 -9.87 63.71 -13.73
N ALA A 19 -11.14 63.61 -13.31
CA ALA A 19 -12.28 63.05 -14.06
C ALA A 19 -13.41 64.13 -14.15
N PRO A 20 -14.70 63.77 -14.25
CA PRO A 20 -15.52 63.29 -15.38
C PRO A 20 -16.44 64.48 -15.87
N PRO A 21 -17.77 64.42 -16.14
CA PRO A 21 -18.72 63.36 -16.56
C PRO A 21 -19.71 63.76 -17.70
N ARG A 22 -20.56 62.79 -18.12
CA ARG A 22 -21.97 62.81 -18.68
C ARG A 22 -22.14 61.50 -19.48
N GLY A 23 -23.23 60.73 -19.51
CA GLY A 23 -24.69 60.99 -19.42
C GLY A 23 -25.32 60.66 -20.81
N GLY A 24 -26.48 60.03 -20.99
CA GLY A 24 -27.49 59.40 -20.11
C GLY A 24 -28.80 59.15 -20.90
N LEU A 25 -29.74 58.32 -20.38
CA LEU A 25 -31.08 58.00 -20.96
C LEU A 25 -31.03 57.14 -22.27
N GLN A 26 -32.08 56.43 -22.74
CA GLN A 26 -33.47 56.20 -22.27
C GLN A 26 -34.06 54.88 -22.86
N GLY A 27 -35.14 54.33 -22.28
CA GLY A 27 -36.02 53.34 -22.95
C GLY A 27 -36.73 52.34 -22.01
N SER A 28 -38.06 52.20 -22.13
CA SER A 28 -38.90 51.18 -21.44
C SER A 28 -39.55 50.21 -22.46
N ILE A 29 -40.40 49.24 -22.11
CA ILE A 29 -41.87 49.40 -22.03
C ILE A 29 -42.58 48.12 -21.48
N HIS A 30 -43.58 48.33 -20.60
CA HIS A 30 -44.76 47.53 -20.19
C HIS A 30 -44.77 46.01 -19.80
N ALA A 31 -45.82 45.69 -19.01
CA ALA A 31 -46.32 44.36 -18.58
C ALA A 31 -47.75 44.13 -19.22
N PRO A 32 -48.74 43.30 -18.75
CA PRO A 32 -49.12 42.93 -17.37
C PRO A 32 -49.69 41.48 -17.16
N ALA A 33 -50.39 41.26 -16.02
CA ALA A 33 -51.29 40.13 -15.66
C ALA A 33 -52.70 40.70 -15.28
N PRO A 34 -53.73 39.98 -14.72
CA PRO A 34 -53.88 38.59 -14.27
C PRO A 34 -55.05 37.85 -15.02
N PRO A 35 -56.23 37.34 -14.52
CA PRO A 35 -56.89 37.34 -13.20
C PRO A 35 -57.04 35.94 -12.51
N ARG A 36 -58.24 35.31 -12.51
CA ARG A 36 -58.67 34.10 -11.74
C ARG A 36 -59.88 33.39 -12.40
N GLY A 37 -60.11 32.09 -12.12
CA GLY A 37 -61.39 31.40 -12.41
C GLY A 37 -61.43 29.89 -12.06
N ALA A 38 -62.58 29.39 -11.62
CA ALA A 38 -62.97 27.99 -11.35
C ALA A 38 -64.51 27.86 -11.62
N PRO A 39 -65.25 26.73 -11.46
CA PRO A 39 -64.92 25.41 -10.86
C PRO A 39 -65.54 24.17 -11.60
N GLN A 40 -65.71 23.04 -10.88
CA GLN A 40 -66.60 21.86 -11.13
C GLN A 40 -66.12 20.73 -12.07
N GLY A 41 -66.61 19.51 -11.78
CA GLY A 41 -66.41 18.27 -12.57
C GLY A 41 -66.29 17.00 -11.71
N SER A 42 -67.42 16.30 -11.45
CA SER A 42 -67.46 15.13 -10.53
C SER A 42 -68.22 13.92 -11.09
N THR A 43 -67.66 12.71 -10.98
CA THR A 43 -68.34 11.42 -11.23
C THR A 43 -67.81 10.29 -10.32
N HIS A 44 -68.57 9.18 -10.24
CA HIS A 44 -68.43 8.04 -9.31
C HIS A 44 -68.26 6.71 -10.10
N ALA A 45 -67.82 5.55 -9.58
CA ALA A 45 -67.08 5.05 -8.39
C ALA A 45 -66.95 3.50 -8.61
N PRO A 46 -66.84 2.55 -7.64
CA PRO A 46 -66.41 2.56 -6.23
C PRO A 46 -65.38 1.44 -5.84
N ALA A 47 -65.07 1.35 -4.53
CA ALA A 47 -64.55 0.16 -3.79
C ALA A 47 -63.07 -0.30 -4.02
N PRO A 48 -62.49 -1.13 -3.12
CA PRO A 48 -62.78 -1.45 -1.71
C PRO A 48 -61.62 -0.98 -0.74
N PRO A 49 -61.70 -1.15 0.60
CA PRO A 49 -60.82 -0.40 1.52
C PRO A 49 -59.46 -1.04 1.81
N ARG A 50 -58.47 -0.19 2.13
CA ARG A 50 -57.29 -0.53 2.95
C ARG A 50 -57.03 0.59 3.95
N GLY A 51 -56.85 0.23 5.22
CA GLY A 51 -56.46 1.18 6.27
C GLY A 51 -54.95 1.49 6.22
N GLY A 52 -54.59 2.71 6.58
CA GLY A 52 -53.20 3.17 6.71
C GLY A 52 -53.18 4.53 7.40
N LEU A 53 -52.64 4.57 8.63
CA LEU A 53 -52.64 5.77 9.46
C LEU A 53 -51.71 6.85 8.90
N GLN A 54 -52.11 8.12 9.02
CA GLN A 54 -51.22 9.25 8.76
C GLN A 54 -50.13 9.31 9.84
N GLY A 55 -48.86 9.24 9.42
CA GLY A 55 -47.69 9.39 10.28
C GLY A 55 -46.92 10.67 9.94
N SER A 56 -46.51 11.43 10.95
CA SER A 56 -45.75 12.69 10.78
C SER A 56 -44.37 12.45 10.16
N ILE A 57 -43.96 13.31 9.23
CA ILE A 57 -42.64 13.28 8.60
C ILE A 57 -41.61 13.94 9.53
N HIS A 58 -41.14 13.20 10.54
CA HIS A 58 -39.94 13.60 11.28
C HIS A 58 -38.68 13.14 10.54
N ALA A 59 -37.69 14.03 10.45
CA ALA A 59 -36.38 13.70 9.89
C ALA A 59 -35.67 12.67 10.78
N THR A 60 -35.26 11.54 10.22
CA THR A 60 -34.50 10.51 10.93
C THR A 60 -33.00 10.81 10.87
N ASP A 61 -32.33 10.72 12.01
CA ASP A 61 -30.88 10.88 12.10
C ASP A 61 -30.10 9.89 11.21
N PRO A 62 -28.96 10.31 10.62
CA PRO A 62 -28.15 9.47 9.73
C PRO A 62 -27.21 8.50 10.47
N PHE A 63 -27.28 8.45 11.80
CA PHE A 63 -26.40 7.63 12.64
C PHE A 63 -26.92 6.18 12.74
N PRO A 64 -26.04 5.18 12.90
CA PRO A 64 -26.48 3.80 13.10
C PRO A 64 -27.33 3.70 14.38
N PRO A 65 -28.35 2.83 14.41
CA PRO A 65 -29.13 2.61 15.62
C PRO A 65 -28.22 2.16 16.76
N LEU A 66 -28.44 2.72 17.95
CA LEU A 66 -27.72 2.31 19.16
C LEU A 66 -27.91 0.81 19.39
N LEU A 67 -26.82 0.10 19.66
CA LEU A 67 -26.85 -1.34 19.94
C LEU A 67 -27.76 -1.64 21.12
N SER A 68 -28.63 -2.65 20.94
CA SER A 68 -29.79 -2.84 21.81
C SER A 68 -29.45 -3.38 23.20
N THR A 69 -29.99 -2.70 24.22
CA THR A 69 -30.49 -3.31 25.47
C THR A 69 -29.50 -4.10 26.35
N MET A 70 -28.26 -3.63 26.47
CA MET A 70 -27.55 -3.62 27.76
C MET A 70 -26.91 -2.24 27.94
N PRO A 71 -26.95 -1.62 29.14
CA PRO A 71 -26.16 -0.43 29.39
C PRO A 71 -24.69 -0.83 29.41
N SER A 72 -23.93 -0.43 28.39
CA SER A 72 -22.48 -0.61 28.36
C SER A 72 -21.86 0.02 29.62
N PRO A 73 -20.82 -0.60 30.23
CA PRO A 73 -20.19 -0.05 31.42
C PRO A 73 -19.74 1.40 31.16
N PRO A 74 -19.91 2.32 32.12
CA PRO A 74 -19.62 3.74 31.92
C PRO A 74 -18.14 3.92 31.59
N ILE A 75 -17.86 4.62 30.49
CA ILE A 75 -16.50 4.80 29.99
C ILE A 75 -15.65 5.52 31.05
N PRO A 76 -14.52 4.95 31.49
CA PRO A 76 -13.71 5.57 32.54
C PRO A 76 -13.21 6.97 32.17
N PRO A 77 -13.09 7.88 33.15
CA PRO A 77 -12.49 9.20 32.93
C PRO A 77 -11.08 9.11 32.34
N GLU A 78 -10.73 10.06 31.46
CA GLU A 78 -9.44 10.15 30.75
C GLU A 78 -8.23 9.92 31.67
N ALA A 79 -8.25 10.52 32.86
CA ALA A 79 -7.18 10.40 33.86
C ALA A 79 -7.05 8.98 34.44
N GLN A 80 -8.17 8.28 34.68
CA GLN A 80 -8.17 6.91 35.20
C GLN A 80 -7.62 5.94 34.15
N THR A 81 -8.09 6.04 32.90
CA THR A 81 -7.59 5.22 31.78
C THR A 81 -6.07 5.39 31.61
N LYS A 82 -5.57 6.63 31.67
CA LYS A 82 -4.13 6.91 31.54
C LYS A 82 -3.32 6.40 32.74
N ALA A 83 -3.84 6.53 33.96
CA ALA A 83 -3.20 5.96 35.14
C ALA A 83 -3.07 4.43 35.04
N LEU A 84 -4.10 3.73 34.54
CA LEU A 84 -4.05 2.28 34.30
C LEU A 84 -3.02 1.90 33.23
N ILE A 85 -2.98 2.63 32.11
CA ILE A 85 -2.01 2.39 31.02
C ILE A 85 -0.57 2.60 31.49
N GLU A 86 -0.27 3.69 32.21
CA GLU A 86 1.08 3.91 32.75
C GLU A 86 1.43 2.91 33.87
N SER A 87 0.46 2.49 34.69
CA SER A 87 0.68 1.45 35.71
C SER A 87 1.12 0.13 35.07
N GLU A 88 0.40 -0.33 34.04
CA GLU A 88 0.75 -1.55 33.31
C GLU A 88 2.08 -1.42 32.56
N ILE A 89 2.36 -0.27 31.93
CA ILE A 89 3.68 -0.01 31.30
C ILE A 89 4.81 -0.06 32.34
N ASN A 90 4.61 0.48 33.53
CA ASN A 90 5.62 0.41 34.60
C ASN A 90 5.83 -1.04 35.07
N ARG A 91 4.75 -1.81 35.29
CA ARG A 91 4.80 -3.24 35.66
C ARG A 91 5.54 -4.09 34.62
N LEU A 92 5.29 -3.83 33.32
CA LEU A 92 5.97 -4.50 32.21
C LEU A 92 7.45 -4.10 32.08
N ALA A 93 7.82 -2.91 32.56
CA ALA A 93 9.20 -2.41 32.58
C ALA A 93 10.06 -2.96 33.74
N GLU A 94 9.44 -3.59 34.75
CA GLU A 94 10.13 -4.18 35.90
C GLU A 94 11.15 -5.26 35.51
N PHE A 95 12.22 -5.41 36.29
CA PHE A 95 13.37 -6.25 35.95
C PHE A 95 13.01 -7.73 35.76
N GLN A 96 12.21 -8.31 36.66
CA GLN A 96 11.78 -9.71 36.56
C GLN A 96 10.81 -9.89 35.38
N THR A 97 9.80 -9.02 35.28
CA THR A 97 8.80 -9.04 34.20
C THR A 97 9.47 -8.97 32.82
N ARG A 98 10.38 -8.03 32.58
CA ARG A 98 11.05 -7.91 31.26
C ARG A 98 11.97 -9.09 30.92
N LEU A 99 12.53 -9.79 31.91
CA LEU A 99 13.28 -11.03 31.68
C LEU A 99 12.35 -12.19 31.29
N GLN A 100 11.24 -12.36 32.02
CA GLN A 100 10.19 -13.34 31.67
C GLN A 100 9.64 -13.09 30.26
N ARG A 101 9.33 -11.83 29.93
CA ARG A 101 8.82 -11.43 28.60
C ARG A 101 9.85 -11.67 27.49
N ARG A 102 11.13 -11.38 27.70
CA ARG A 102 12.17 -11.72 26.69
C ARG A 102 12.25 -13.24 26.48
N SER A 103 12.18 -14.04 27.55
CA SER A 103 12.16 -15.51 27.45
C SER A 103 10.94 -16.00 26.66
N HIS A 104 9.75 -15.50 27.00
CA HIS A 104 8.50 -15.76 26.28
C HIS A 104 8.62 -15.42 24.79
N PHE A 105 9.18 -14.25 24.46
CA PHE A 105 9.40 -13.83 23.07
C PHE A 105 10.31 -14.81 22.31
N THR A 106 11.48 -15.13 22.86
CA THR A 106 12.46 -16.03 22.23
C THR A 106 11.94 -17.46 22.07
N GLN A 107 11.08 -17.92 22.97
CA GLN A 107 10.43 -19.22 22.88
C GLN A 107 9.36 -19.24 21.78
N ASN A 108 8.42 -18.28 21.81
CA ASN A 108 7.15 -18.38 21.08
C ASN A 108 7.08 -17.66 19.72
N PHE A 109 8.05 -16.81 19.37
CA PHE A 109 8.09 -16.13 18.07
C PHE A 109 9.35 -16.50 17.30
N LYS A 110 9.19 -16.94 16.05
CA LYS A 110 10.31 -17.27 15.15
C LYS A 110 10.28 -16.40 13.90
N PRO A 111 11.43 -15.89 13.43
CA PRO A 111 11.50 -15.01 12.27
C PRO A 111 11.04 -15.71 10.99
N LEU A 112 10.21 -15.00 10.22
CA LEU A 112 9.92 -15.26 8.82
C LEU A 112 10.53 -14.12 7.99
N ASP A 113 9.72 -13.37 7.26
CA ASP A 113 10.13 -12.42 6.22
C ASP A 113 10.35 -10.99 6.74
N LYS A 114 11.31 -10.29 6.14
CA LYS A 114 11.62 -8.90 6.46
C LYS A 114 10.69 -7.95 5.71
N LEU A 115 9.58 -7.58 6.33
CA LEU A 115 8.54 -6.71 5.77
C LEU A 115 9.02 -5.27 5.50
N GLY A 116 9.93 -4.72 6.32
CA GLY A 116 10.41 -3.35 6.07
C GLY A 116 11.46 -2.81 7.05
N ARG A 117 11.98 -1.62 6.71
CA ARG A 117 12.89 -0.84 7.57
C ARG A 117 12.60 0.65 7.45
N GLY A 118 12.09 1.26 8.52
CA GLY A 118 11.98 2.71 8.67
C GLY A 118 13.21 3.30 9.36
N GLY A 119 13.16 4.59 9.68
CA GLY A 119 14.21 5.23 10.50
C GLY A 119 14.16 4.86 11.99
N GLU A 120 13.00 4.42 12.50
CA GLU A 120 12.83 3.99 13.90
C GLU A 120 13.41 2.60 14.18
N GLY A 121 13.50 1.77 13.13
CA GLY A 121 13.80 0.34 13.25
C GLY A 121 13.30 -0.48 12.06
N SER A 122 12.94 -1.75 12.30
CA SER A 122 12.55 -2.72 11.27
C SER A 122 11.30 -3.50 11.66
N VAL A 123 10.51 -3.87 10.65
CA VAL A 123 9.34 -4.74 10.80
C VAL A 123 9.64 -6.09 10.14
N GLN A 124 9.30 -7.18 10.83
CA GLN A 124 9.46 -8.56 10.33
C GLN A 124 8.18 -9.35 10.62
N SER A 125 7.77 -10.24 9.72
CA SER A 125 6.76 -11.26 10.03
C SER A 125 7.40 -12.34 10.90
N MET A 126 6.66 -12.87 11.86
CA MET A 126 7.09 -13.97 12.71
C MET A 126 5.96 -14.98 12.88
N SER A 127 6.28 -16.27 12.81
CA SER A 127 5.34 -17.33 13.18
C SER A 127 5.19 -17.37 14.69
N TYR A 128 3.94 -17.39 15.18
CA TYR A 128 3.63 -17.53 16.60
C TYR A 128 3.33 -18.98 16.95
N SER A 129 3.85 -19.48 18.08
CA SER A 129 3.62 -20.85 18.55
C SER A 129 2.16 -21.14 18.91
N GLY A 130 1.38 -20.12 19.29
CA GLY A 130 -0.07 -20.20 19.46
C GLY A 130 -0.86 -20.21 18.15
N GLY A 131 -0.18 -20.22 17.00
CA GLY A 131 -0.76 -20.23 15.66
C GLY A 131 -0.71 -18.88 14.94
N GLY A 132 -0.60 -18.92 13.62
CA GLY A 132 -0.62 -17.74 12.75
C GLY A 132 0.69 -16.95 12.67
N VAL A 133 0.59 -15.78 12.05
CA VAL A 133 1.71 -14.86 11.77
C VAL A 133 1.44 -13.51 12.41
N VAL A 134 2.47 -12.91 13.00
CA VAL A 134 2.42 -11.56 13.60
C VAL A 134 3.45 -10.65 12.96
N ALA A 135 3.19 -9.33 12.93
CA ALA A 135 4.16 -8.33 12.51
C ALA A 135 4.89 -7.78 13.76
N VAL A 136 6.19 -8.02 13.87
CA VAL A 136 7.02 -7.51 14.97
C VAL A 136 7.75 -6.25 14.53
N LYS A 137 7.30 -5.08 15.02
CA LYS A 137 8.00 -3.79 14.86
C LYS A 137 9.08 -3.69 15.95
N THR A 138 10.35 -3.86 15.54
CA THR A 138 11.52 -3.77 16.41
C THR A 138 12.20 -2.41 16.26
N ILE A 139 12.27 -1.63 17.34
CA ILE A 139 12.72 -0.23 17.36
C ILE A 139 13.70 0.01 18.51
N LYS A 140 14.36 1.17 18.56
CA LYS A 140 15.32 1.51 19.63
C LYS A 140 14.64 1.57 21.01
N GLN A 141 15.29 1.00 22.03
CA GLN A 141 14.89 1.16 23.43
C GLN A 141 15.26 2.58 23.93
N ALA A 142 14.29 3.28 24.50
CA ALA A 142 14.52 4.51 25.27
C ALA A 142 14.54 4.19 26.77
N TYR A 143 15.18 5.04 27.58
CA TYR A 143 15.32 4.85 29.02
C TYR A 143 14.95 6.13 29.78
N ARG A 144 14.57 6.00 31.06
CA ARG A 144 14.26 7.14 31.93
C ARG A 144 15.50 7.99 32.19
N ALA A 145 15.37 9.29 32.04
CA ALA A 145 16.47 10.25 32.23
C ALA A 145 16.86 10.44 33.70
N ASP A 146 16.02 10.01 34.63
CA ASP A 146 16.23 9.99 36.08
C ASP A 146 16.61 8.60 36.62
N ASN A 147 16.47 7.54 35.81
CA ASN A 147 16.95 6.20 36.12
C ASN A 147 17.15 5.38 34.84
N GLU A 148 18.38 5.35 34.33
CA GLU A 148 18.72 4.72 33.04
C GLU A 148 18.53 3.18 33.03
N SER A 149 18.25 2.54 34.17
CA SER A 149 17.92 1.11 34.21
C SER A 149 16.47 0.78 33.80
N VAL A 150 15.58 1.79 33.80
CA VAL A 150 14.13 1.61 33.58
C VAL A 150 13.76 1.92 32.12
N PRO A 151 13.31 0.91 31.33
CA PRO A 151 12.97 1.11 29.92
C PRO A 151 11.67 1.89 29.76
N LEU A 152 11.67 2.86 28.83
CA LEU A 152 10.48 3.58 28.40
C LEU A 152 9.83 2.91 27.19
N ALA A 153 8.55 2.59 27.30
CA ALA A 153 7.73 2.19 26.16
C ALA A 153 7.68 3.28 25.07
N HIS A 154 7.62 2.86 23.80
CA HIS A 154 7.43 3.77 22.67
C HIS A 154 6.08 4.52 22.75
N ASN A 155 5.95 5.66 22.06
CA ASN A 155 4.69 6.42 22.00
C ASN A 155 3.54 5.56 21.46
N GLU A 156 3.84 4.75 20.44
CA GLU A 156 2.91 3.82 19.80
C GLU A 156 2.27 2.82 20.79
N VAL A 157 3.01 2.34 21.79
CA VAL A 157 2.49 1.45 22.84
C VAL A 157 1.38 2.14 23.63
N ARG A 158 1.59 3.41 24.01
CA ARG A 158 0.61 4.23 24.74
C ARG A 158 -0.60 4.58 23.88
N MET A 159 -0.38 4.93 22.61
CA MET A 159 -1.46 5.29 21.69
C MET A 159 -2.33 4.08 21.34
N LEU A 160 -1.74 2.92 21.05
CA LEU A 160 -2.49 1.68 20.83
C LEU A 160 -3.22 1.23 22.10
N ALA A 161 -2.59 1.30 23.28
CA ALA A 161 -3.26 1.00 24.54
C ALA A 161 -4.46 1.94 24.79
N LEU A 162 -4.34 3.24 24.51
CA LEU A 162 -5.45 4.20 24.65
C LEU A 162 -6.59 3.93 23.65
N LEU A 163 -6.26 3.64 22.39
CA LEU A 163 -7.25 3.39 21.33
C LEU A 163 -7.95 2.03 21.49
N MET A 164 -7.25 1.01 21.99
CA MET A 164 -7.82 -0.34 22.17
C MET A 164 -8.62 -0.50 23.46
N ASN A 165 -8.46 0.38 24.46
CA ASN A 165 -9.18 0.29 25.74
C ASN A 165 -10.33 1.31 25.91
N VAL A 166 -10.38 2.40 25.13
CA VAL A 166 -11.45 3.41 25.26
C VAL A 166 -12.57 3.20 24.23
N GLY A 167 -13.73 2.73 24.70
CA GLY A 167 -14.95 2.57 23.91
C GLY A 167 -14.96 1.36 22.99
N GLU A 168 -15.99 0.53 23.06
CA GLU A 168 -16.08 -0.76 22.37
C GLU A 168 -16.87 -0.68 21.07
N GLY A 169 -16.45 -1.42 20.03
CA GLY A 169 -17.14 -1.51 18.76
C GLY A 169 -16.21 -1.61 17.54
N PRO A 170 -16.77 -1.86 16.34
CA PRO A 170 -16.02 -2.10 15.10
C PRO A 170 -15.18 -0.91 14.62
N GLY A 171 -15.34 0.29 15.19
CA GLY A 171 -14.44 1.42 14.94
C GLY A 171 -12.98 1.08 15.23
N ARG A 172 -12.71 0.20 16.20
CA ARG A 172 -11.34 -0.30 16.51
C ARG A 172 -10.72 -1.10 15.35
N ASP A 173 -11.52 -1.79 14.53
CA ASP A 173 -11.03 -2.65 13.43
C ASP A 173 -10.28 -1.87 12.34
N THR A 174 -10.57 -0.58 12.22
CA THR A 174 -9.95 0.35 11.25
C THR A 174 -8.48 0.67 11.56
N ILE A 175 -7.99 0.22 12.71
CA ILE A 175 -6.63 0.42 13.20
C ILE A 175 -5.86 -0.91 13.13
N CYS A 176 -4.57 -0.85 12.87
CA CYS A 176 -3.65 -1.98 13.05
C CYS A 176 -3.48 -2.23 14.56
N ARG A 177 -4.12 -3.29 15.06
CA ARG A 177 -4.22 -3.60 16.49
C ARG A 177 -3.05 -4.49 16.96
N PRO A 178 -2.86 -4.63 18.28
CA PRO A 178 -1.94 -5.62 18.82
C PRO A 178 -2.28 -7.04 18.38
N ALA A 179 -1.27 -7.86 18.06
CA ALA A 179 -1.52 -9.26 17.69
C ALA A 179 -2.04 -10.12 18.86
N THR A 180 -1.66 -9.73 20.07
CA THR A 180 -1.88 -10.43 21.34
C THR A 180 -2.00 -9.40 22.46
N ASP A 181 -2.64 -9.75 23.58
CA ASP A 181 -2.67 -8.91 24.79
C ASP A 181 -1.26 -8.54 25.28
N GLU A 182 -0.31 -9.44 25.06
CA GLU A 182 1.14 -9.31 25.23
C GLU A 182 1.82 -8.28 24.27
N MET A 183 1.20 -7.14 23.94
CA MET A 183 1.63 -6.21 22.88
C MET A 183 3.13 -5.83 22.91
N TRP A 184 3.67 -5.48 24.09
CA TRP A 184 4.95 -4.80 24.22
C TRP A 184 6.01 -5.63 24.94
N TYR A 185 7.23 -5.63 24.40
CA TYR A 185 8.39 -6.30 24.96
C TYR A 185 9.53 -5.28 25.11
N PRO A 186 9.71 -4.67 26.30
CA PRO A 186 10.88 -3.88 26.60
C PRO A 186 12.16 -4.73 26.47
N CYS A 187 13.28 -4.08 26.15
CA CYS A 187 14.60 -4.69 26.11
C CYS A 187 14.61 -6.02 25.31
N THR A 188 13.98 -6.07 24.15
CA THR A 188 13.78 -7.28 23.34
C THR A 188 14.03 -6.98 21.86
N PRO A 189 14.84 -7.80 21.15
CA PRO A 189 15.54 -9.00 21.62
C PRO A 189 16.74 -8.73 22.55
N ASP A 190 17.25 -7.50 22.61
CA ASP A 190 18.41 -7.10 23.40
C ASP A 190 18.16 -5.78 24.16
N LEU A 191 19.13 -5.30 24.95
CA LEU A 191 18.97 -4.08 25.75
C LEU A 191 18.89 -2.79 24.90
N ALA A 192 19.33 -2.80 23.65
CA ALA A 192 19.28 -1.62 22.79
C ALA A 192 17.93 -1.46 22.05
N ARG A 193 17.05 -2.47 22.12
CA ARG A 193 15.83 -2.57 21.30
C ARG A 193 14.59 -2.91 22.13
N GLN A 194 13.42 -2.57 21.60
CA GLN A 194 12.11 -3.01 22.08
C GLN A 194 11.28 -3.52 20.91
N ALA A 195 10.42 -4.49 21.18
CA ALA A 195 9.53 -5.09 20.19
C ALA A 195 8.06 -4.77 20.49
N ILE A 196 7.29 -4.50 19.45
CA ILE A 196 5.83 -4.30 19.48
C ILE A 196 5.22 -5.32 18.53
N LEU A 197 4.24 -6.10 19.02
CA LEU A 197 3.54 -7.14 18.27
C LEU A 197 2.22 -6.58 17.72
N LEU A 198 2.15 -6.48 16.40
CA LEU A 198 1.02 -5.98 15.64
C LEU A 198 0.42 -7.10 14.78
N GLU A 199 -0.87 -7.02 14.47
CA GLU A 199 -1.50 -8.00 13.57
C GLU A 199 -0.82 -7.99 12.19
N TYR A 200 -0.65 -9.18 11.59
CA TYR A 200 -0.02 -9.29 10.28
C TYR A 200 -1.00 -8.96 9.15
N CYS A 201 -0.67 -7.93 8.37
CA CYS A 201 -1.47 -7.48 7.23
C CYS A 201 -0.87 -8.03 5.93
N ALA A 202 -1.49 -9.10 5.41
CA ALA A 202 -0.88 -9.96 4.39
C ALA A 202 -0.74 -9.33 2.98
N LEU A 203 -1.39 -8.19 2.70
CA LEU A 203 -1.31 -7.50 1.40
C LEU A 203 -0.42 -6.25 1.42
N GLY A 204 0.47 -6.15 2.43
CA GLY A 204 1.44 -5.06 2.55
C GLY A 204 0.82 -3.73 2.99
N SER A 205 1.42 -2.62 2.55
CA SER A 205 0.85 -1.28 2.71
C SER A 205 0.03 -0.86 1.48
N LEU A 206 -0.79 0.18 1.62
CA LEU A 206 -1.57 0.74 0.51
C LEU A 206 -0.67 1.32 -0.59
N TRP A 207 0.57 1.71 -0.26
CA TRP A 207 1.59 2.07 -1.25
C TRP A 207 1.98 0.88 -2.13
N ASP A 208 2.19 -0.29 -1.51
CA ASP A 208 2.60 -1.51 -2.20
C ASP A 208 1.42 -2.06 -2.99
N TYR A 209 0.28 -2.26 -2.33
CA TYR A 209 -0.97 -2.74 -2.96
C TYR A 209 -1.39 -1.91 -4.19
N MET A 210 -1.36 -0.57 -4.12
CA MET A 210 -1.74 0.25 -5.27
C MET A 210 -0.73 0.15 -6.42
N LYS A 211 0.55 -0.09 -6.16
CA LYS A 211 1.57 -0.27 -7.20
C LYS A 211 1.60 -1.67 -7.79
N GLU A 212 1.43 -2.68 -6.95
CA GLU A 212 1.75 -4.09 -7.23
C GLU A 212 0.51 -4.96 -7.45
N GLN A 213 -0.70 -4.45 -7.15
CA GLN A 213 -1.96 -5.14 -7.39
C GLN A 213 -2.93 -4.31 -8.24
N CYS A 214 -3.04 -2.99 -8.02
CA CYS A 214 -4.01 -2.15 -8.75
C CYS A 214 -3.49 -1.56 -10.07
N CYS A 215 -2.19 -1.27 -10.16
CA CYS A 215 -1.56 -0.55 -11.30
C CYS A 215 -0.55 -1.40 -12.08
N VAL A 216 -0.60 -2.73 -11.93
CA VAL A 216 0.21 -3.67 -12.71
C VAL A 216 -0.45 -3.89 -14.07
N ASP A 217 0.25 -3.51 -15.15
CA ASP A 217 -0.06 -4.04 -16.47
C ASP A 217 0.24 -5.55 -16.50
N ALA A 218 -0.62 -6.36 -17.12
CA ALA A 218 -0.72 -7.80 -16.84
C ALA A 218 0.53 -8.64 -17.18
N ARG A 219 1.58 -8.02 -17.73
CA ARG A 219 2.91 -8.60 -18.00
C ARG A 219 3.68 -9.01 -16.74
N GLY A 220 3.10 -8.85 -15.54
CA GLY A 220 3.64 -9.30 -14.25
C GLY A 220 4.94 -8.61 -13.82
N TRP A 221 5.33 -7.52 -14.49
CA TRP A 221 6.68 -6.98 -14.39
C TRP A 221 6.79 -5.90 -13.31
N THR A 222 7.64 -6.13 -12.32
CA THR A 222 8.14 -5.09 -11.41
C THR A 222 8.97 -4.08 -12.21
N ARG A 223 8.29 -3.05 -12.74
CA ARG A 223 8.89 -2.01 -13.59
C ARG A 223 10.18 -1.46 -12.95
N PRO A 224 11.34 -1.50 -13.64
CA PRO A 224 12.58 -0.91 -13.16
C PRO A 224 12.39 0.57 -12.81
N ALA A 225 13.12 1.02 -11.79
CA ALA A 225 13.08 2.39 -11.32
C ALA A 225 13.53 3.38 -12.42
N GLY A 226 12.57 3.90 -13.18
CA GLY A 226 12.79 4.80 -14.32
C GLY A 226 11.80 4.64 -15.48
N ALA A 227 11.09 3.51 -15.59
CA ALA A 227 10.18 3.27 -16.72
C ALA A 227 8.88 4.11 -16.65
N SER A 228 8.74 5.08 -17.56
CA SER A 228 7.62 6.04 -17.58
C SER A 228 6.36 5.53 -18.30
N GLY A 229 5.70 4.52 -17.72
CA GLY A 229 4.31 4.20 -18.09
C GLY A 229 3.32 5.06 -17.30
N SER A 230 2.19 5.41 -17.92
CA SER A 230 1.11 6.18 -17.29
C SER A 230 0.48 5.44 -16.10
N TRP A 231 0.01 6.20 -15.10
CA TRP A 231 -0.84 5.69 -14.02
C TRP A 231 -2.30 5.66 -14.48
N GLU A 232 -2.89 4.47 -14.55
CA GLU A 232 -4.32 4.30 -14.76
C GLU A 232 -5.07 4.50 -13.44
N VAL A 233 -6.21 5.19 -13.47
CA VAL A 233 -7.01 5.49 -12.28
C VAL A 233 -7.79 4.23 -11.85
N PRO A 234 -7.55 3.64 -10.66
CA PRO A 234 -8.24 2.42 -10.25
C PRO A 234 -9.76 2.59 -10.21
N HIS A 235 -10.50 1.50 -10.38
CA HIS A 235 -11.97 1.53 -10.47
C HIS A 235 -12.62 2.23 -9.26
N GLU A 236 -13.58 3.15 -9.47
CA GLU A 236 -14.07 4.02 -8.40
C GLU A 236 -14.64 3.24 -7.20
N GLY A 237 -15.35 2.13 -7.42
CA GLY A 237 -15.86 1.31 -6.32
C GLY A 237 -14.78 0.77 -5.36
N LEU A 238 -13.57 0.47 -5.86
CA LEU A 238 -12.43 0.12 -5.01
C LEU A 238 -11.89 1.36 -4.28
N LEU A 239 -11.74 2.48 -4.99
CA LEU A 239 -11.31 3.75 -4.40
C LEU A 239 -12.24 4.23 -3.28
N ARG A 240 -13.57 4.15 -3.47
CA ARG A 240 -14.58 4.44 -2.44
C ARG A 240 -14.54 3.44 -1.29
N HIS A 241 -14.38 2.15 -1.58
CA HIS A 241 -14.31 1.12 -0.54
C HIS A 241 -13.12 1.32 0.40
N VAL A 242 -11.95 1.69 -0.15
CA VAL A 242 -10.76 2.09 0.62
C VAL A 242 -10.99 3.41 1.35
N TYR A 243 -11.45 4.47 0.65
CA TYR A 243 -11.58 5.80 1.26
C TYR A 243 -12.63 5.84 2.39
N THR A 244 -13.71 5.07 2.27
CA THR A 244 -14.74 4.97 3.31
C THR A 244 -14.16 4.38 4.59
N GLN A 245 -13.46 3.24 4.52
CA GLN A 245 -12.82 2.61 5.69
C GLN A 245 -11.76 3.52 6.33
N LEU A 246 -10.98 4.22 5.50
CA LEU A 246 -10.00 5.19 5.96
C LEU A 246 -10.65 6.37 6.72
N LEU A 247 -11.76 6.89 6.21
CA LEU A 247 -12.52 7.93 6.89
C LEU A 247 -13.26 7.43 8.13
N GLU A 248 -13.67 6.16 8.19
CA GLU A 248 -14.15 5.51 9.42
C GLU A 248 -13.07 5.47 10.49
N GLY A 249 -11.83 5.08 10.13
CA GLY A 249 -10.71 5.10 11.06
C GLY A 249 -10.31 6.50 11.50
N LEU A 250 -10.32 7.46 10.59
CA LEU A 250 -10.06 8.86 10.94
C LEU A 250 -11.16 9.44 11.85
N ALA A 251 -12.43 9.09 11.61
CA ALA A 251 -13.54 9.46 12.49
C ALA A 251 -13.47 8.74 13.85
N PHE A 252 -12.96 7.52 13.91
CA PHE A 252 -12.65 6.84 15.16
C PHE A 252 -11.56 7.57 15.95
N LEU A 253 -10.43 7.92 15.34
CA LEU A 253 -9.36 8.68 15.99
C LEU A 253 -9.85 10.05 16.52
N HIS A 254 -10.61 10.78 15.69
CA HIS A 254 -11.06 12.14 15.98
C HIS A 254 -12.27 12.23 16.93
N TYR A 255 -13.23 11.28 16.87
CA TYR A 255 -14.53 11.38 17.55
C TYR A 255 -14.97 10.12 18.30
N GLY A 256 -14.22 9.00 18.19
CA GLY A 256 -14.63 7.70 18.74
C GLY A 256 -15.68 6.96 17.90
N TYR A 257 -15.93 7.43 16.66
CA TYR A 257 -16.92 6.85 15.74
C TYR A 257 -16.80 5.33 15.60
N GLY A 258 -17.94 4.64 15.48
CA GLY A 258 -18.00 3.18 15.41
C GLY A 258 -17.74 2.46 16.74
N THR A 259 -17.71 3.18 17.87
CA THR A 259 -17.59 2.62 19.22
C THR A 259 -18.51 3.32 20.23
N THR A 260 -18.67 2.74 21.42
CA THR A 260 -19.38 3.39 22.54
C THR A 260 -18.75 4.71 23.00
N ALA A 261 -17.50 5.01 22.61
CA ALA A 261 -16.87 6.31 22.87
C ALA A 261 -17.34 7.42 21.89
N PHE A 262 -18.20 7.15 20.92
CA PHE A 262 -18.76 8.18 20.05
C PHE A 262 -19.75 9.08 20.80
N GLY A 263 -19.41 10.36 20.99
CA GLY A 263 -20.21 11.33 21.73
C GLY A 263 -21.54 11.78 21.08
N GLY A 264 -21.95 11.15 19.97
CA GLY A 264 -23.22 11.39 19.27
C GLY A 264 -23.28 12.63 18.38
N SER A 265 -22.29 13.53 18.41
CA SER A 265 -22.18 14.66 17.46
C SER A 265 -20.73 14.98 17.12
N ARG A 266 -20.52 15.57 15.94
CA ARG A 266 -19.26 16.18 15.47
C ARG A 266 -18.73 17.30 16.38
N ASP A 267 -19.60 17.94 17.16
CA ASP A 267 -19.25 19.04 18.07
C ASP A 267 -18.66 18.54 19.40
N LYS A 268 -18.72 17.22 19.64
CA LYS A 268 -18.21 16.57 20.84
C LYS A 268 -17.00 15.71 20.48
N GLY A 269 -15.96 15.78 21.31
CA GLY A 269 -14.86 14.82 21.24
C GLY A 269 -15.30 13.40 21.64
N PRO A 270 -14.40 12.41 21.50
CA PRO A 270 -14.63 11.08 22.02
C PRO A 270 -14.83 11.10 23.54
N LEU A 271 -15.64 10.18 24.04
CA LEU A 271 -15.78 9.96 25.48
C LEU A 271 -14.54 9.21 26.01
N GLY A 272 -14.09 9.53 27.22
CA GLY A 272 -12.97 8.86 27.90
C GLY A 272 -11.55 9.19 27.40
N ARG A 273 -11.39 9.99 26.34
CA ARG A 273 -10.09 10.47 25.84
C ARG A 273 -10.24 11.74 25.01
N LYS A 274 -9.13 12.40 24.64
CA LYS A 274 -9.15 13.47 23.65
C LYS A 274 -9.15 12.93 22.21
N PRO A 275 -9.51 13.76 21.20
CA PRO A 275 -9.23 13.45 19.80
C PRO A 275 -7.75 13.14 19.60
N VAL A 276 -7.43 12.09 18.87
CA VAL A 276 -6.05 11.69 18.54
C VAL A 276 -5.74 12.12 17.11
N VAL A 277 -4.62 12.82 16.94
CA VAL A 277 -4.03 13.21 15.65
C VAL A 277 -2.84 12.28 15.40
N HIS A 278 -2.93 11.46 14.37
CA HIS A 278 -1.91 10.53 13.89
C HIS A 278 -0.67 11.21 13.32
N ARG A 279 -0.83 12.39 12.70
CA ARG A 279 0.25 13.28 12.20
C ARG A 279 1.08 12.79 11.01
N ASP A 280 1.04 11.50 10.65
CA ASP A 280 1.82 10.93 9.54
C ASP A 280 1.02 9.94 8.65
N ILE A 281 -0.24 10.27 8.37
CA ILE A 281 -1.09 9.47 7.47
C ILE A 281 -0.57 9.58 6.03
N LYS A 282 -0.20 8.43 5.46
CA LYS A 282 0.32 8.27 4.09
C LYS A 282 0.06 6.83 3.62
N PRO A 283 0.13 6.52 2.30
CA PRO A 283 -0.13 5.16 1.80
C PRO A 283 0.75 4.05 2.43
N ALA A 284 1.98 4.37 2.86
CA ALA A 284 2.85 3.41 3.54
C ALA A 284 2.47 3.14 5.02
N ASN A 285 1.70 4.03 5.65
CA ASN A 285 1.16 3.90 7.02
C ASN A 285 -0.34 3.53 7.02
N VAL A 286 -0.82 3.02 5.88
CA VAL A 286 -2.07 2.27 5.77
C VAL A 286 -1.68 0.85 5.38
N LEU A 287 -2.10 -0.14 6.16
CA LEU A 287 -1.90 -1.56 5.85
C LEU A 287 -3.14 -2.15 5.18
N VAL A 288 -2.92 -3.16 4.35
CA VAL A 288 -3.97 -3.83 3.58
C VAL A 288 -4.05 -5.29 4.00
N CYS A 289 -5.26 -5.74 4.29
CA CYS A 289 -5.63 -7.12 4.55
C CYS A 289 -6.61 -7.61 3.48
N PRO A 290 -6.79 -8.94 3.34
CA PRO A 290 -7.88 -9.51 2.54
C PRO A 290 -9.27 -9.01 2.92
N ALA A 291 -10.28 -9.42 2.13
CA ALA A 291 -11.69 -9.23 2.45
C ALA A 291 -12.02 -9.72 3.88
N LYS A 292 -13.00 -9.07 4.52
CA LYS A 292 -13.60 -9.65 5.73
C LYS A 292 -14.41 -10.90 5.34
N PRO A 293 -14.50 -11.95 6.17
CA PRO A 293 -15.35 -13.10 5.89
C PRO A 293 -16.79 -12.68 5.57
N GLY A 294 -17.27 -13.02 4.37
CA GLY A 294 -18.59 -12.63 3.85
C GLY A 294 -18.60 -11.41 2.91
N ASP A 295 -17.52 -10.65 2.80
CA ASP A 295 -17.26 -9.80 1.63
C ASP A 295 -16.67 -10.65 0.49
N HIS A 296 -16.72 -10.15 -0.75
CA HIS A 296 -16.11 -10.78 -1.92
C HIS A 296 -14.57 -10.63 -1.90
N ASP A 297 -13.82 -11.69 -2.19
CA ASP A 297 -12.35 -11.78 -1.99
C ASP A 297 -11.51 -10.68 -2.64
N ALA A 298 -12.00 -10.09 -3.74
CA ALA A 298 -11.35 -8.95 -4.40
C ALA A 298 -11.53 -7.58 -3.71
N LEU A 299 -12.30 -7.54 -2.62
CA LEU A 299 -12.39 -6.38 -1.73
C LEU A 299 -11.32 -6.50 -0.64
N VAL A 300 -10.88 -5.38 -0.08
CA VAL A 300 -9.78 -5.35 0.90
C VAL A 300 -10.16 -4.60 2.17
N THR A 301 -9.72 -5.13 3.31
CA THR A 301 -9.80 -4.40 4.58
C THR A 301 -8.58 -3.50 4.71
N VAL A 302 -8.76 -2.21 5.02
CA VAL A 302 -7.64 -1.28 5.22
C VAL A 302 -7.55 -0.78 6.66
N LYS A 303 -6.32 -0.66 7.17
CA LYS A 303 -6.00 -0.39 8.57
C LYS A 303 -4.97 0.72 8.71
N ILE A 304 -5.25 1.73 9.53
CA ILE A 304 -4.30 2.81 9.85
C ILE A 304 -3.23 2.28 10.82
N SER A 305 -1.94 2.56 10.59
CA SER A 305 -0.79 2.01 11.35
C SER A 305 0.31 3.05 11.60
N ASP A 306 1.30 2.69 12.44
CA ASP A 306 2.48 3.53 12.78
C ASP A 306 2.16 4.73 13.69
N PHE A 307 1.72 4.45 14.92
CA PHE A 307 1.33 5.47 15.91
C PHE A 307 2.53 6.10 16.66
N GLY A 308 3.75 6.02 16.10
CA GLY A 308 4.94 6.68 16.66
C GLY A 308 4.78 8.21 16.73
N GLY A 309 4.27 8.82 15.65
CA GLY A 309 3.99 10.26 15.58
C GLY A 309 2.74 10.72 16.35
N ALA A 310 1.81 9.81 16.63
CA ALA A 310 0.45 10.15 17.05
C ALA A 310 0.35 10.79 18.46
N ALA A 311 -0.55 11.75 18.63
CA ALA A 311 -0.75 12.48 19.89
C ALA A 311 -2.20 12.94 20.06
N GLU A 312 -2.64 13.08 21.31
CA GLU A 312 -3.91 13.76 21.61
C GLU A 312 -3.81 15.27 21.34
N VAL A 313 -4.90 15.87 20.86
CA VAL A 313 -5.04 17.32 20.70
C VAL A 313 -4.83 18.01 22.06
N ASN A 314 -3.98 19.03 22.09
CA ASN A 314 -3.55 19.75 23.30
C ASN A 314 -2.93 18.84 24.40
N GLY A 315 -2.48 17.64 24.02
CA GLY A 315 -1.69 16.76 24.90
C GLY A 315 -0.29 17.33 25.15
N HIS A 316 0.11 17.43 26.42
CA HIS A 316 1.45 17.88 26.79
C HIS A 316 2.48 16.78 26.53
N ARG A 317 3.29 16.93 25.47
CA ARG A 317 4.50 16.11 25.27
C ARG A 317 5.71 16.76 25.93
N SER A 318 6.68 15.95 26.34
CA SER A 318 7.95 16.48 26.85
C SER A 318 8.76 17.11 25.71
N SER A 319 9.35 18.28 25.95
CA SER A 319 10.00 19.11 24.93
C SER A 319 11.30 18.52 24.34
N LYS A 320 11.65 17.27 24.68
CA LYS A 320 12.71 16.49 24.02
C LYS A 320 12.17 15.65 22.85
N LEU A 321 10.91 15.17 22.87
CA LEU A 321 10.35 14.39 21.75
C LEU A 321 9.88 15.28 20.59
N ASP A 322 9.24 16.42 20.88
CA ASP A 322 8.66 17.31 19.85
C ASP A 322 9.70 18.12 19.05
N LYS A 323 10.98 18.07 19.40
CA LYS A 323 12.06 18.75 18.66
C LYS A 323 12.51 18.02 17.39
N GLY A 324 12.04 16.79 17.17
CA GLY A 324 12.35 16.04 15.96
C GLY A 324 11.38 16.33 14.81
N LEU A 325 11.89 16.82 13.68
CA LEU A 325 11.22 16.80 12.36
C LEU A 325 10.95 15.38 11.80
N TYR A 326 11.17 14.36 12.63
CA TYR A 326 11.32 12.97 12.26
C TYR A 326 9.98 12.26 11.98
N PHE A 327 8.89 12.67 12.65
CA PHE A 327 7.57 12.02 12.58
C PHE A 327 6.65 12.55 11.45
N PHE A 328 7.17 13.26 10.45
CA PHE A 328 6.33 13.95 9.45
C PHE A 328 6.83 13.76 8.01
N THR A 329 6.03 13.08 7.19
CA THR A 329 6.35 12.86 5.78
C THR A 329 6.06 14.11 4.94
N ARG A 330 7.11 14.70 4.35
CA ARG A 330 7.01 15.85 3.43
C ARG A 330 6.02 15.56 2.29
N GLY A 331 4.97 16.39 2.20
CA GLY A 331 3.90 16.25 1.21
C GLY A 331 2.59 15.69 1.76
N TYR A 332 2.53 15.27 3.03
CA TYR A 332 1.28 14.89 3.72
C TYR A 332 0.86 15.89 4.81
N ILE A 333 1.76 16.80 5.21
CA ILE A 333 1.49 17.94 6.10
C ILE A 333 0.56 18.94 5.38
N ALA A 334 -0.46 19.45 6.07
CA ALA A 334 -1.37 20.48 5.52
C ALA A 334 -0.68 21.85 5.36
N PRO A 335 -1.07 22.68 4.36
CA PRO A 335 -0.36 23.91 4.03
C PRO A 335 -0.24 24.89 5.20
N GLU A 336 -1.30 25.05 6.01
CA GLU A 336 -1.31 25.96 7.15
C GLU A 336 -0.34 25.57 8.30
N PHE A 337 0.21 24.35 8.28
CA PHE A 337 1.26 23.93 9.23
C PHE A 337 2.68 23.94 8.62
N LEU A 338 2.82 24.56 7.44
CA LEU A 338 4.10 24.87 6.80
C LEU A 338 4.42 26.38 6.85
N GLU A 339 3.51 27.19 7.37
CA GLU A 339 3.65 28.64 7.51
C GLU A 339 4.53 29.04 8.71
N ASP A 340 5.29 30.13 8.58
CA ASP A 340 6.22 30.58 9.60
C ASP A 340 5.52 30.98 10.92
N GLY A 341 6.14 30.62 12.04
CA GLY A 341 5.58 30.84 13.38
C GLY A 341 4.55 29.81 13.85
N VAL A 342 4.02 28.95 12.96
CA VAL A 342 3.06 27.91 13.37
C VAL A 342 3.79 26.74 14.05
N SER A 343 3.66 26.64 15.37
CA SER A 343 4.22 25.52 16.13
C SER A 343 3.51 24.20 15.81
N ARG A 344 4.26 23.14 15.52
CA ARG A 344 3.70 21.79 15.26
C ARG A 344 2.95 21.19 16.46
N SER A 345 3.11 21.76 17.66
CA SER A 345 2.30 21.41 18.82
C SER A 345 0.81 21.81 18.71
N THR A 346 0.47 22.76 17.83
CA THR A 346 -0.93 23.22 17.61
C THR A 346 -1.67 22.44 16.50
N MET A 347 -1.05 21.39 15.95
CA MET A 347 -1.70 20.51 14.98
C MET A 347 -2.91 19.78 15.57
N ASP A 348 -4.03 19.92 14.88
CA ASP A 348 -5.35 19.37 15.20
C ASP A 348 -5.80 18.34 14.15
N GLN A 349 -7.05 17.89 14.30
CA GLN A 349 -7.73 16.95 13.39
C GLN A 349 -7.68 17.38 11.91
N ALA A 350 -7.61 18.69 11.63
CA ALA A 350 -7.61 19.19 10.26
C ALA A 350 -6.36 18.77 9.48
N ASN A 351 -5.19 18.62 10.13
CA ASN A 351 -3.98 18.11 9.49
C ASN A 351 -4.21 16.73 8.88
N ASP A 352 -4.83 15.84 9.64
CA ASP A 352 -4.95 14.44 9.24
C ASP A 352 -6.04 14.21 8.20
N VAL A 353 -7.08 15.06 8.15
CA VAL A 353 -8.00 15.07 7.00
C VAL A 353 -7.27 15.47 5.72
N PHE A 354 -6.35 16.43 5.77
CA PHE A 354 -5.54 16.78 4.61
C PHE A 354 -4.58 15.66 4.22
N ALA A 355 -3.92 15.03 5.19
CA ALA A 355 -3.04 13.88 4.97
C ALA A 355 -3.79 12.68 4.37
N MET A 356 -5.04 12.46 4.81
CA MET A 356 -5.95 11.45 4.25
C MET A 356 -6.39 11.79 2.82
N GLY A 357 -6.81 13.04 2.57
CA GLY A 357 -7.10 13.52 1.21
C GLY A 357 -5.91 13.41 0.27
N THR A 358 -4.69 13.64 0.77
CA THR A 358 -3.42 13.51 0.04
C THR A 358 -3.10 12.04 -0.26
N THR A 359 -3.34 11.14 0.72
CA THR A 359 -3.27 9.68 0.54
C THR A 359 -4.24 9.22 -0.53
N MET A 360 -5.48 9.74 -0.53
CA MET A 360 -6.47 9.37 -1.52
C MET A 360 -6.19 9.98 -2.91
N HIS A 361 -5.68 11.22 -2.98
CA HIS A 361 -5.18 11.82 -4.21
C HIS A 361 -4.05 10.98 -4.82
N TYR A 362 -3.11 10.48 -4.02
CA TYR A 362 -2.09 9.53 -4.49
C TYR A 362 -2.73 8.26 -5.09
N CYS A 363 -3.72 7.68 -4.41
CA CYS A 363 -4.45 6.49 -4.88
C CYS A 363 -5.20 6.73 -6.20
N VAL A 364 -5.67 7.95 -6.47
CA VAL A 364 -6.34 8.31 -7.72
C VAL A 364 -5.33 8.56 -8.85
N VAL A 365 -4.26 9.35 -8.62
CA VAL A 365 -3.42 9.90 -9.72
C VAL A 365 -1.96 9.46 -9.73
N GLY A 366 -1.53 8.60 -8.81
CA GLY A 366 -0.17 8.06 -8.72
C GLY A 366 0.88 9.01 -8.16
N HIS A 367 0.48 10.21 -7.74
CA HIS A 367 1.38 11.20 -7.14
C HIS A 367 0.66 12.09 -6.11
N GLY A 368 1.42 12.67 -5.20
CA GLY A 368 0.88 13.64 -4.24
C GLY A 368 0.44 14.96 -4.90
N PRO A 369 -0.40 15.76 -4.22
CA PRO A 369 -0.92 17.04 -4.72
C PRO A 369 0.10 18.19 -4.66
N TRP A 370 1.33 17.93 -4.22
CA TRP A 370 2.38 18.94 -4.03
C TRP A 370 3.36 18.97 -5.20
N LYS A 371 3.46 20.12 -5.86
CA LYS A 371 4.50 20.38 -6.87
C LYS A 371 5.63 21.18 -6.24
N LYS A 372 6.84 21.11 -6.81
CA LYS A 372 7.87 22.13 -6.54
C LYS A 372 7.38 23.46 -7.09
N ASP A 373 7.71 24.56 -6.41
CA ASP A 373 7.55 25.89 -6.99
C ASP A 373 8.46 26.01 -8.25
N ARG A 374 8.08 26.86 -9.20
CA ARG A 374 8.84 27.08 -10.44
C ARG A 374 10.06 27.98 -10.22
N GLU A 375 9.96 28.91 -9.26
CA GLU A 375 10.97 29.93 -9.00
C GLU A 375 11.89 29.50 -7.85
N ASP A 376 11.33 29.01 -6.74
CA ASP A 376 12.10 28.41 -5.64
C ASP A 376 11.96 26.88 -5.60
N ARG A 377 12.98 26.16 -6.06
CA ARG A 377 12.98 24.68 -6.08
C ARG A 377 13.02 24.02 -4.68
N ASN A 378 13.20 24.77 -3.60
CA ASN A 378 13.05 24.29 -2.22
C ASN A 378 11.61 24.40 -1.72
N LYS A 379 10.87 25.42 -2.17
CA LYS A 379 9.46 25.64 -1.87
C LYS A 379 8.57 24.62 -2.59
N ARG A 380 7.42 24.33 -1.99
CA ARG A 380 6.37 23.49 -2.57
C ARG A 380 5.06 24.24 -2.59
N VAL A 381 4.31 24.08 -3.66
CA VAL A 381 2.99 24.68 -3.85
C VAL A 381 1.96 23.57 -3.90
N LEU A 382 0.84 23.76 -3.19
CA LEU A 382 -0.30 22.87 -3.24
C LEU A 382 -1.01 23.05 -4.60
N HIS A 383 -0.91 22.03 -5.44
CA HIS A 383 -1.49 22.01 -6.78
C HIS A 383 -2.01 20.59 -7.08
N PRO A 384 -3.14 20.19 -6.46
CA PRO A 384 -3.83 18.95 -6.83
C PRO A 384 -4.17 18.91 -8.33
N LYS A 385 -4.39 17.70 -8.84
CA LYS A 385 -4.88 17.47 -10.21
C LYS A 385 -6.40 17.74 -10.26
N ASN A 386 -6.91 18.30 -11.35
CA ASN A 386 -8.36 18.26 -11.60
C ASN A 386 -8.76 16.80 -11.85
N MET A 387 -9.76 16.29 -11.12
CA MET A 387 -10.21 14.90 -11.19
C MET A 387 -11.59 14.74 -11.85
N LYS A 388 -12.26 15.84 -12.25
CA LYS A 388 -13.62 15.83 -12.83
C LYS A 388 -13.73 15.09 -14.17
N GLU A 389 -12.64 15.09 -14.94
CA GLU A 389 -12.55 14.53 -16.29
C GLU A 389 -11.60 13.32 -16.32
N LEU A 390 -11.37 12.68 -15.17
CA LEU A 390 -10.60 11.45 -15.10
C LEU A 390 -11.54 10.25 -15.17
N GLU A 391 -11.37 9.46 -16.21
CA GLU A 391 -11.96 8.13 -16.33
C GLU A 391 -11.21 7.15 -15.43
N HIS A 392 -11.94 6.26 -14.75
CA HIS A 392 -11.37 5.10 -14.07
C HIS A 392 -11.36 3.87 -14.99
N ARG A 393 -10.64 2.81 -14.62
CA ARG A 393 -10.52 1.54 -15.39
C ARG A 393 -11.86 0.84 -15.73
N GLY A 394 -12.99 1.37 -15.27
CA GLY A 394 -14.35 0.96 -15.67
C GLY A 394 -14.89 1.63 -16.94
N GLY A 395 -14.20 2.66 -17.46
CA GLY A 395 -14.64 3.44 -18.62
C GLY A 395 -15.55 4.64 -18.30
N GLU A 396 -15.81 4.89 -17.01
CA GLU A 396 -16.65 6.02 -16.56
C GLU A 396 -15.80 7.10 -15.87
N VAL A 397 -16.25 8.37 -15.96
CA VAL A 397 -15.63 9.50 -15.25
C VAL A 397 -15.90 9.44 -13.75
N LEU A 398 -14.90 9.80 -12.94
CA LEU A 398 -15.04 9.86 -11.48
C LEU A 398 -16.21 10.76 -11.06
N SER A 399 -17.06 10.20 -10.20
CA SER A 399 -18.34 10.80 -9.80
C SER A 399 -18.18 12.11 -9.03
N GLY A 400 -19.19 12.97 -9.19
CA GLY A 400 -19.12 14.35 -8.71
C GLY A 400 -19.01 14.51 -7.19
N ASP A 401 -19.50 13.57 -6.38
CA ASP A 401 -19.33 13.60 -4.91
C ASP A 401 -18.00 12.96 -4.46
N PHE A 402 -17.54 11.88 -5.11
CA PHE A 402 -16.20 11.32 -4.86
C PHE A 402 -15.12 12.38 -5.12
N VAL A 403 -15.13 13.00 -6.30
CA VAL A 403 -14.20 14.09 -6.67
C VAL A 403 -14.27 15.25 -5.67
N LYS A 404 -15.46 15.69 -5.25
CA LYS A 404 -15.63 16.75 -4.24
C LYS A 404 -15.06 16.36 -2.88
N SER A 405 -15.21 15.10 -2.46
CA SER A 405 -14.73 14.63 -1.15
C SER A 405 -13.20 14.56 -1.06
N VAL A 406 -12.52 14.10 -2.11
CA VAL A 406 -11.04 14.09 -2.17
C VAL A 406 -10.52 15.52 -2.33
N ALA A 407 -11.08 16.30 -3.27
CA ALA A 407 -10.66 17.68 -3.48
C ALA A 407 -10.88 18.56 -2.25
N GLY A 408 -12.02 18.42 -1.55
CA GLY A 408 -12.35 19.18 -0.35
C GLY A 408 -11.43 18.90 0.84
N ALA A 409 -10.93 17.66 0.97
CA ALA A 409 -9.91 17.31 1.95
C ALA A 409 -8.54 17.98 1.62
N VAL A 410 -8.17 18.04 0.34
CA VAL A 410 -6.93 18.65 -0.17
C VAL A 410 -7.09 20.16 -0.42
N THR A 411 -7.67 20.87 0.55
CA THR A 411 -7.79 22.34 0.59
C THR A 411 -7.07 22.95 1.79
N TYR A 412 -6.99 24.28 1.87
CA TYR A 412 -6.63 25.02 3.09
C TYR A 412 -7.71 24.87 4.17
N ARG A 413 -7.30 24.92 5.45
CA ARG A 413 -8.13 24.62 6.64
C ARG A 413 -9.53 25.23 6.62
N GLN A 414 -9.65 26.50 6.24
CA GLN A 414 -10.90 27.28 6.18
C GLN A 414 -11.98 26.73 5.21
N HIS A 415 -11.61 25.85 4.28
CA HIS A 415 -12.52 25.21 3.34
C HIS A 415 -12.65 23.69 3.55
N ARG A 416 -11.79 23.11 4.41
CA ARG A 416 -11.71 21.68 4.65
C ARG A 416 -12.90 21.21 5.48
N LYS A 417 -13.50 20.08 5.08
CA LYS A 417 -14.53 19.39 5.88
C LYS A 417 -13.87 18.43 6.86
N ASP A 418 -14.57 18.12 7.95
CA ASP A 418 -14.13 17.10 8.91
C ASP A 418 -14.35 15.67 8.37
N ALA A 419 -13.78 14.68 9.08
CA ALA A 419 -13.84 13.28 8.69
C ALA A 419 -15.27 12.71 8.67
N LEU A 420 -16.16 13.13 9.58
CA LEU A 420 -17.55 12.66 9.62
C LEU A 420 -18.33 13.22 8.44
N THR A 421 -18.21 14.51 8.12
CA THR A 421 -18.85 15.13 6.95
C THR A 421 -18.45 14.45 5.64
N LEU A 422 -17.16 14.13 5.47
CA LEU A 422 -16.67 13.41 4.29
C LEU A 422 -17.23 11.97 4.23
N LEU A 423 -17.29 11.29 5.38
CA LEU A 423 -17.83 9.94 5.49
C LEU A 423 -19.35 9.87 5.25
N GLU A 424 -20.12 10.77 5.85
CA GLU A 424 -21.57 10.98 5.64
C GLU A 424 -21.91 11.27 4.17
N THR A 425 -20.99 11.86 3.43
CA THR A 425 -21.11 12.08 1.98
C THR A 425 -20.87 10.77 1.23
N LEU A 426 -19.73 10.13 1.45
CA LEU A 426 -19.27 8.97 0.67
C LEU A 426 -20.01 7.66 0.95
N LYS A 427 -20.54 7.45 2.17
CA LYS A 427 -21.34 6.26 2.49
C LYS A 427 -22.61 6.16 1.64
N ARG A 428 -23.12 7.28 1.14
CA ARG A 428 -24.22 7.32 0.17
C ARG A 428 -23.73 6.71 -1.14
N GLY A 429 -24.43 5.68 -1.65
CA GLY A 429 -24.04 5.00 -2.89
C GLY A 429 -22.84 4.05 -2.80
N ASN A 430 -22.01 4.08 -1.74
CA ASN A 430 -20.84 3.18 -1.63
C ASN A 430 -21.18 1.69 -1.84
N ALA A 431 -22.31 1.23 -1.30
CA ALA A 431 -22.77 -0.16 -1.48
C ALA A 431 -23.22 -0.50 -2.92
N ALA A 432 -23.55 0.49 -3.76
CA ALA A 432 -23.73 0.30 -5.19
C ALA A 432 -22.35 0.18 -5.86
N HIS A 433 -21.51 1.22 -5.77
CA HIS A 433 -20.19 1.23 -6.40
C HIS A 433 -19.31 0.02 -6.02
N ARG A 434 -19.41 -0.52 -4.79
CA ARG A 434 -18.76 -1.80 -4.40
C ARG A 434 -19.21 -2.98 -5.27
N ARG A 435 -20.52 -3.12 -5.52
CA ARG A 435 -21.07 -4.16 -6.40
C ARG A 435 -20.68 -3.91 -7.85
N ASP A 436 -20.70 -2.66 -8.29
CA ASP A 436 -20.36 -2.29 -9.66
C ASP A 436 -18.87 -2.59 -9.95
N PHE A 437 -17.98 -2.34 -8.97
CA PHE A 437 -16.58 -2.77 -9.02
C PHE A 437 -16.42 -4.30 -9.07
N VAL A 438 -17.06 -5.04 -8.16
CA VAL A 438 -16.98 -6.51 -8.15
C VAL A 438 -17.51 -7.09 -9.47
N ARG A 439 -18.60 -6.52 -9.99
CA ARG A 439 -19.16 -6.91 -11.29
C ARG A 439 -18.20 -6.61 -12.43
N TRP A 440 -17.68 -5.39 -12.55
CA TRP A 440 -16.68 -5.05 -13.57
C TRP A 440 -15.45 -5.97 -13.49
N LEU A 441 -15.02 -6.31 -12.28
CA LEU A 441 -13.88 -7.18 -12.08
C LEU A 441 -14.13 -8.61 -12.58
N VAL A 442 -15.33 -9.15 -12.35
CA VAL A 442 -15.71 -10.51 -12.78
C VAL A 442 -16.11 -10.57 -14.26
N ASP A 443 -16.92 -9.61 -14.73
CA ASP A 443 -17.49 -9.59 -16.08
C ASP A 443 -16.47 -9.11 -17.15
N VAL A 444 -15.48 -8.29 -16.78
CA VAL A 444 -14.60 -7.59 -17.75
C VAL A 444 -13.10 -7.79 -17.45
N GLU A 445 -12.62 -7.36 -16.28
CA GLU A 445 -11.18 -7.30 -16.00
C GLU A 445 -10.55 -8.69 -15.78
N GLY A 446 -11.21 -9.60 -15.08
CA GLY A 446 -10.76 -10.97 -14.88
C GLY A 446 -10.57 -11.73 -16.20
N PRO A 447 -11.59 -11.78 -17.08
CA PRO A 447 -11.47 -12.35 -18.43
C PRO A 447 -10.36 -11.69 -19.27
N ARG A 448 -10.19 -10.36 -19.17
CA ARG A 448 -9.09 -9.65 -19.85
C ARG A 448 -7.72 -10.10 -19.33
N VAL A 449 -7.54 -10.13 -18.01
CA VAL A 449 -6.27 -10.50 -17.36
C VAL A 449 -5.91 -11.96 -17.61
N GLU A 450 -6.86 -12.89 -17.56
CA GLU A 450 -6.55 -14.30 -17.82
C GLU A 450 -6.29 -14.58 -19.31
N LYS A 451 -6.96 -13.84 -20.22
CA LYS A 451 -6.58 -13.85 -21.65
C LYS A 451 -5.15 -13.33 -21.85
N GLU A 452 -4.78 -12.20 -21.25
CA GLU A 452 -3.43 -11.63 -21.38
C GLU A 452 -2.36 -12.54 -20.76
N ARG A 453 -2.67 -13.24 -19.66
CA ARG A 453 -1.82 -14.29 -19.09
C ARG A 453 -1.66 -15.49 -20.01
N GLU A 454 -2.73 -15.93 -20.68
CA GLU A 454 -2.62 -17.02 -21.67
C GLU A 454 -1.79 -16.57 -22.88
N GLU A 455 -2.01 -15.36 -23.41
CA GLU A 455 -1.18 -14.80 -24.49
C GLU A 455 0.29 -14.67 -24.07
N GLN A 456 0.58 -14.36 -22.79
CA GLN A 456 1.93 -14.40 -22.23
C GLN A 456 2.49 -15.82 -22.12
N ARG A 457 1.75 -16.80 -21.56
CA ARG A 457 2.16 -18.21 -21.50
C ARG A 457 2.51 -18.76 -22.88
N GLN A 458 1.67 -18.47 -23.87
CA GLN A 458 1.89 -18.84 -25.28
C GLN A 458 3.05 -18.07 -25.92
N ARG A 459 3.41 -16.88 -25.43
CA ARG A 459 4.60 -16.13 -25.88
C ARG A 459 5.88 -16.72 -25.28
N GLU A 460 5.88 -17.02 -23.98
CA GLU A 460 6.99 -17.63 -23.25
C GLU A 460 7.28 -19.05 -23.77
N LEU A 461 6.25 -19.83 -24.09
CA LEU A 461 6.36 -21.14 -24.75
C LEU A 461 7.02 -21.02 -26.13
N ARG A 462 6.50 -20.17 -27.03
CA ARG A 462 7.08 -19.96 -28.37
C ARG A 462 8.52 -19.42 -28.31
N GLU A 463 8.84 -18.60 -27.31
CA GLU A 463 10.23 -18.19 -27.08
C GLU A 463 11.11 -19.33 -26.56
N ALA A 464 10.57 -20.26 -25.74
CA ALA A 464 11.29 -21.44 -25.29
C ALA A 464 11.54 -22.42 -26.45
N GLU A 465 10.53 -22.70 -27.28
CA GLU A 465 10.64 -23.49 -28.51
C GLU A 465 11.66 -22.87 -29.49
N ALA A 466 11.66 -21.54 -29.63
CA ALA A 466 12.63 -20.83 -30.46
C ALA A 466 14.06 -20.93 -29.91
N ARG A 467 14.24 -20.80 -28.58
CA ARG A 467 15.53 -21.00 -27.90
C ARG A 467 16.04 -22.44 -28.06
N GLU A 468 15.18 -23.45 -27.87
CA GLU A 468 15.54 -24.85 -28.07
C GLU A 468 15.89 -25.16 -29.53
N LYS A 469 15.17 -24.57 -30.49
CA LYS A 469 15.50 -24.69 -31.91
C LYS A 469 16.85 -24.02 -32.25
N GLU A 470 17.18 -22.88 -31.65
CA GLU A 470 18.50 -22.25 -31.77
C GLU A 470 19.61 -23.12 -31.14
N GLU A 471 19.36 -23.71 -29.97
CA GLU A 471 20.28 -24.65 -29.31
C GLU A 471 20.58 -25.86 -30.20
N LEU A 472 19.53 -26.52 -30.72
CA LEU A 472 19.64 -27.67 -31.63
C LEU A 472 20.40 -27.33 -32.91
N GLU A 473 20.13 -26.15 -33.51
CA GLU A 473 20.80 -25.71 -34.73
C GLU A 473 22.28 -25.33 -34.48
N THR A 474 22.58 -24.70 -33.33
CA THR A 474 23.96 -24.45 -32.88
C THR A 474 24.74 -25.77 -32.75
N ILE A 475 24.14 -26.78 -32.13
CA ILE A 475 24.74 -28.11 -31.95
C ILE A 475 24.97 -28.79 -33.31
N ARG A 476 24.00 -28.73 -34.24
CA ARG A 476 24.12 -29.26 -35.60
C ARG A 476 25.25 -28.63 -36.41
N GLN A 477 25.48 -27.32 -36.27
CA GLN A 477 26.53 -26.61 -37.02
C GLN A 477 27.93 -26.95 -36.50
N VAL A 478 28.09 -27.21 -35.20
CA VAL A 478 29.37 -27.60 -34.60
C VAL A 478 29.69 -29.09 -34.82
N LEU A 479 28.70 -29.98 -34.79
CA LEU A 479 28.88 -31.43 -34.87
C LEU A 479 29.80 -31.93 -36.02
N PRO A 480 29.64 -31.50 -37.30
CA PRO A 480 30.55 -31.90 -38.38
C PRO A 480 32.01 -31.50 -38.12
N THR A 481 32.24 -30.38 -37.43
CA THR A 481 33.59 -29.88 -37.12
C THR A 481 34.27 -30.60 -35.95
N MET A 482 33.55 -31.48 -35.24
CA MET A 482 34.12 -32.41 -34.26
C MET A 482 34.55 -33.75 -34.90
N CYS A 483 34.20 -33.99 -36.18
CA CYS A 483 34.60 -35.19 -36.90
C CYS A 483 35.98 -35.02 -37.56
N MET A 484 36.99 -35.74 -37.05
CA MET A 484 38.38 -35.69 -37.54
C MET A 484 38.62 -36.47 -38.86
N VAL A 485 37.56 -36.82 -39.61
CA VAL A 485 37.64 -37.67 -40.81
C VAL A 485 37.49 -36.83 -42.10
N PRO A 486 38.53 -36.70 -42.95
CA PRO A 486 38.55 -35.74 -44.07
C PRO A 486 37.44 -35.86 -45.12
N ASP A 487 36.79 -37.01 -45.24
CA ASP A 487 35.82 -37.32 -46.31
C ASP A 487 34.38 -37.52 -45.80
N CYS A 488 34.08 -37.13 -44.57
CA CYS A 488 32.72 -37.15 -44.00
C CYS A 488 31.82 -36.02 -44.57
N LYS A 489 31.71 -35.91 -45.90
CA LYS A 489 31.12 -34.75 -46.61
C LYS A 489 29.63 -34.87 -46.95
N ASN A 490 29.03 -36.06 -46.87
CA ASN A 490 27.64 -36.33 -47.31
C ASN A 490 26.85 -37.30 -46.41
N ALA A 491 27.28 -37.55 -45.17
CA ALA A 491 26.58 -38.45 -44.24
C ALA A 491 25.72 -37.66 -43.23
N PRO A 492 24.39 -37.89 -43.14
CA PRO A 492 23.62 -37.47 -41.98
C PRO A 492 24.08 -38.27 -40.76
N LEU A 493 24.29 -37.58 -39.63
CA LEU A 493 24.77 -38.20 -38.40
C LEU A 493 23.65 -38.99 -37.68
N PRO A 494 23.93 -40.15 -37.04
CA PRO A 494 25.12 -40.99 -37.13
C PRO A 494 24.89 -42.27 -37.97
N HIS A 495 25.97 -42.87 -38.48
CA HIS A 495 25.90 -44.16 -39.17
C HIS A 495 25.70 -45.33 -38.18
N THR A 496 24.67 -46.15 -38.39
CA THR A 496 24.44 -47.38 -37.63
C THR A 496 25.34 -48.52 -38.11
N HIS A 497 26.60 -48.51 -37.69
CA HIS A 497 27.49 -49.65 -37.87
C HIS A 497 27.03 -50.83 -37.00
N GLY A 498 26.41 -51.83 -37.63
CA GLY A 498 26.11 -53.14 -37.00
C GLY A 498 27.40 -53.92 -36.73
N CYS A 499 28.13 -53.53 -35.68
CA CYS A 499 29.46 -54.04 -35.42
C CYS A 499 29.41 -55.42 -34.73
N LEU A 500 29.69 -56.47 -35.50
CA LEU A 500 29.66 -57.87 -35.05
C LEU A 500 30.78 -58.25 -34.08
N ASP A 501 31.82 -57.42 -33.93
CA ASP A 501 32.88 -57.57 -32.93
C ASP A 501 33.23 -56.20 -32.30
N PRO A 502 32.62 -55.84 -31.16
CA PRO A 502 32.89 -54.59 -30.47
C PRO A 502 34.34 -54.42 -30.03
N ALA A 503 35.09 -55.51 -29.79
CA ALA A 503 36.44 -55.47 -29.26
C ALA A 503 37.51 -55.11 -30.31
N ARG A 504 37.17 -55.16 -31.61
CA ARG A 504 38.08 -54.82 -32.72
C ARG A 504 37.73 -53.51 -33.44
N CYS A 505 36.63 -52.88 -33.07
CA CYS A 505 36.17 -51.65 -33.70
C CYS A 505 37.02 -50.44 -33.28
N HIS A 506 37.88 -49.92 -34.16
CA HIS A 506 38.62 -48.67 -33.89
C HIS A 506 37.68 -47.47 -33.61
N MET A 507 36.47 -47.47 -34.18
CA MET A 507 35.44 -46.45 -33.89
C MET A 507 34.77 -46.62 -32.51
N ALA A 508 34.96 -47.75 -31.82
CA ALA A 508 34.52 -47.91 -30.42
C ALA A 508 35.55 -47.39 -29.41
N ALA A 509 36.81 -47.20 -29.84
CA ALA A 509 37.88 -46.62 -29.03
C ALA A 509 37.92 -45.08 -29.10
N ILE A 510 37.28 -44.46 -30.10
CA ILE A 510 37.23 -43.00 -30.32
C ILE A 510 35.78 -42.54 -30.15
N ALA A 511 35.46 -41.92 -29.02
CA ALA A 511 34.10 -41.92 -28.44
C ALA A 511 33.10 -40.90 -29.03
N HIS A 512 33.09 -40.69 -30.35
CA HIS A 512 32.29 -39.63 -30.99
C HIS A 512 30.91 -40.03 -31.57
N SER A 513 30.50 -41.29 -31.49
CA SER A 513 29.13 -41.70 -31.86
C SER A 513 28.09 -41.53 -30.73
N HIS A 514 28.52 -41.45 -29.46
CA HIS A 514 27.60 -41.47 -28.30
C HIS A 514 27.07 -40.09 -27.87
N MET A 515 27.76 -38.98 -28.19
CA MET A 515 27.33 -37.62 -27.82
C MET A 515 25.94 -37.25 -28.35
N LEU A 516 25.53 -37.81 -29.50
CA LEU A 516 24.29 -37.44 -30.19
C LEU A 516 23.03 -38.17 -29.71
N LEU A 517 23.17 -39.37 -29.15
CA LEU A 517 22.02 -40.23 -28.77
C LEU A 517 21.16 -39.61 -27.66
N SER A 518 21.77 -38.79 -26.79
CA SER A 518 21.06 -38.11 -25.70
C SER A 518 20.02 -37.08 -26.14
N ILE A 519 20.02 -36.64 -27.41
CA ILE A 519 19.10 -35.61 -27.92
C ILE A 519 17.77 -36.23 -28.44
N TYR A 520 17.76 -37.52 -28.77
CA TYR A 520 16.60 -38.21 -29.35
C TYR A 520 16.15 -39.48 -28.60
N GLY A 521 16.51 -39.60 -27.31
CA GLY A 521 15.70 -40.36 -26.34
C GLY A 521 15.83 -41.90 -26.34
N THR A 522 17.02 -42.46 -26.58
CA THR A 522 17.28 -43.90 -26.34
C THR A 522 18.53 -44.15 -25.49
N TRP A 523 18.63 -45.36 -24.92
CA TRP A 523 19.45 -45.64 -23.73
C TRP A 523 20.96 -45.77 -24.01
N ALA A 524 21.73 -44.80 -23.52
CA ALA A 524 23.13 -44.97 -23.13
C ALA A 524 23.40 -44.07 -21.91
N ASP A 525 24.22 -44.51 -20.95
CA ASP A 525 24.48 -43.75 -19.72
C ASP A 525 25.57 -42.68 -19.96
N PRO A 526 25.27 -41.37 -19.80
CA PRO A 526 26.26 -40.30 -19.96
C PRO A 526 27.43 -40.41 -18.99
N ARG A 527 27.21 -41.03 -17.82
CA ARG A 527 28.16 -41.12 -16.70
C ARG A 527 29.38 -42.01 -17.00
N SER A 528 29.41 -42.68 -18.16
CA SER A 528 30.47 -43.60 -18.58
C SER A 528 31.38 -43.08 -19.71
N HIS A 529 31.04 -41.99 -20.41
CA HIS A 529 31.75 -41.62 -21.66
C HIS A 529 32.16 -40.13 -21.78
N LEU A 530 31.71 -39.24 -20.90
CA LEU A 530 31.99 -37.79 -21.03
C LEU A 530 33.45 -37.37 -20.71
N ALA A 531 34.29 -38.30 -20.28
CA ALA A 531 35.43 -38.01 -19.40
C ALA A 531 36.78 -37.67 -20.08
N CYS A 532 36.99 -37.96 -21.37
CA CYS A 532 38.36 -38.07 -21.90
C CYS A 532 38.77 -37.08 -23.01
N GLU A 533 37.87 -36.61 -23.89
CA GLU A 533 38.30 -36.00 -25.17
C GLU A 533 37.97 -34.51 -25.38
N LEU A 534 37.28 -33.83 -24.46
CA LEU A 534 37.00 -32.38 -24.59
C LEU A 534 38.28 -31.50 -24.61
N HIS A 535 39.39 -31.98 -24.04
CA HIS A 535 40.69 -31.31 -24.13
C HIS A 535 41.48 -31.57 -25.44
N MET A 536 41.03 -32.48 -26.32
CA MET A 536 41.79 -32.84 -27.53
C MET A 536 41.63 -31.85 -28.69
N ALA A 537 40.59 -31.01 -28.68
CA ALA A 537 40.44 -29.90 -29.62
C ALA A 537 41.48 -28.80 -29.28
N ARG A 538 42.67 -28.85 -29.91
CA ARG A 538 43.81 -27.98 -29.52
C ARG A 538 43.55 -26.47 -29.59
N TYR A 539 42.61 -26.02 -30.44
CA TYR A 539 42.03 -24.68 -30.39
C TYR A 539 40.56 -24.75 -30.83
N PRO A 540 39.58 -24.89 -29.92
CA PRO A 540 38.18 -24.84 -30.29
C PRO A 540 37.83 -23.40 -30.70
N ASN A 541 37.13 -23.21 -31.82
CA ASN A 541 36.71 -21.88 -32.22
C ASN A 541 35.65 -21.33 -31.24
N ARG A 542 35.35 -20.03 -31.33
CA ARG A 542 34.45 -19.34 -30.39
C ARG A 542 33.03 -19.92 -30.38
N ASP A 543 32.63 -20.62 -31.42
CA ASP A 543 31.29 -21.20 -31.57
C ASP A 543 31.26 -22.66 -31.09
N MET A 544 32.34 -23.43 -31.27
CA MET A 544 32.60 -24.70 -30.58
C MET A 544 32.54 -24.53 -29.06
N GLN A 545 33.25 -23.51 -28.52
CA GLN A 545 33.23 -23.21 -27.08
C GLN A 545 31.83 -22.90 -26.56
N ARG A 546 31.01 -22.15 -27.33
CA ARG A 546 29.60 -21.91 -26.96
C ARG A 546 28.78 -23.20 -26.98
N ALA A 547 28.96 -24.07 -27.98
CA ALA A 547 28.23 -25.33 -28.05
C ALA A 547 28.58 -26.27 -26.89
N ILE A 548 29.87 -26.43 -26.58
CA ILE A 548 30.35 -27.22 -25.42
C ILE A 548 29.74 -26.68 -24.12
N ASN A 549 29.83 -25.37 -23.86
CA ASN A 549 29.29 -24.77 -22.64
C ASN A 549 27.75 -24.88 -22.56
N ARG A 550 27.02 -24.76 -23.69
CA ARG A 550 25.56 -24.98 -23.74
C ARG A 550 25.20 -26.43 -23.43
N ILE A 551 25.92 -27.41 -23.97
CA ILE A 551 25.72 -28.85 -23.69
C ILE A 551 25.96 -29.17 -22.21
N LEU A 552 27.05 -28.65 -21.63
CA LEU A 552 27.37 -28.85 -20.21
C LEU A 552 26.32 -28.22 -19.28
N LEU A 553 25.78 -27.05 -19.63
CA LEU A 553 24.68 -26.43 -18.88
C LEU A 553 23.41 -27.30 -18.90
N LYS A 554 22.99 -27.77 -20.08
CA LYS A 554 21.82 -28.65 -20.22
C LYS A 554 21.98 -29.97 -19.46
N ALA A 555 23.19 -30.55 -19.48
CA ALA A 555 23.51 -31.75 -18.71
C ALA A 555 23.48 -31.53 -17.19
N LYS A 556 23.81 -30.32 -16.72
CA LYS A 556 23.67 -29.90 -15.31
C LYS A 556 22.20 -29.78 -14.91
N ASP A 557 21.39 -29.11 -15.71
CA ASP A 557 19.95 -28.91 -15.45
C ASP A 557 19.18 -30.25 -15.40
N LEU A 558 19.55 -31.18 -16.28
CA LEU A 558 19.04 -32.57 -16.31
C LEU A 558 19.66 -33.49 -15.24
N LYS A 559 20.56 -32.99 -14.38
CA LYS A 559 21.27 -33.74 -13.32
C LYS A 559 22.05 -34.96 -13.82
N LEU A 560 22.61 -34.88 -15.03
CA LEU A 560 23.38 -35.96 -15.67
C LEU A 560 24.87 -35.94 -15.28
N LEU A 561 25.35 -34.81 -14.74
CA LEU A 561 26.71 -34.62 -14.22
C LEU A 561 26.79 -35.02 -12.74
N ARG A 562 27.95 -35.50 -12.27
CA ARG A 562 28.25 -35.66 -10.83
C ARG A 562 28.85 -34.37 -10.28
N ASP A 563 28.62 -34.08 -9.00
CA ASP A 563 29.07 -32.83 -8.35
C ASP A 563 30.60 -32.61 -8.48
N SER A 564 31.40 -33.69 -8.42
CA SER A 564 32.87 -33.64 -8.53
C SER A 564 33.43 -33.20 -9.90
N TRP A 565 32.58 -32.79 -10.84
CA TRP A 565 32.96 -32.34 -12.20
C TRP A 565 32.59 -30.87 -12.44
N LEU A 566 31.96 -30.21 -11.46
CA LEU A 566 31.62 -28.78 -11.56
C LEU A 566 32.82 -27.87 -11.31
N ASP A 567 33.82 -28.34 -10.56
CA ASP A 567 35.00 -27.56 -10.18
C ASP A 567 36.10 -27.53 -11.27
N GLU A 568 36.02 -28.37 -12.31
CA GLU A 568 36.96 -28.39 -13.45
C GLU A 568 36.42 -27.64 -14.71
N VAL A 569 35.19 -27.13 -14.65
CA VAL A 569 34.49 -26.47 -15.79
C VAL A 569 34.46 -24.93 -15.66
N VAL A 570 34.97 -24.38 -14.55
CA VAL A 570 35.02 -22.95 -14.22
C VAL A 570 36.40 -22.36 -14.46
#